data_AF-A0A150A6V5-F1
#
_entry.id   AF-A0A150A6V5-F1
#
_cell.length_a   1.000
_cell.length_b   1.000
_cell.length_c   1.000
_cell.angle_alpha   90.00
_cell.angle_beta   90.00
_cell.angle_gamma   90.00
#
_symmetry.space_group_name_H-M   'P 1'
#
loop_
_entity.id
_entity.type
_entity.pdbx_description
1 polymer ?
#
loop_
_entity_poly.entity_id
_entity_poly.type
_entity_poly.pdbx_seq_one_letter_code
_entity_poly.pdbx_strand_id
1 'polypeptide(L)'
;MRSVEKVDSLDALLAKHHVDLTAREMLRELDAALTAVPAASDTLSAGEIEFLRTHAGEGVGEVLDQWSSVAEIRARAVEIARQTVTALADSLDVKEAAALLGIDRSVVSRRLTARTLWAFDLHGHRRIPRWQFVGDDVLPGLSTVVAAIPSTASPVSVAALMHTSQPDLGDRTPLEHLAAAADPAPVVALVESLDTW
;
A
#
# COMPACT_ATOMS: atom_id res chain seq x y z
N MET A 1 -9.44 15.07 -27.73
CA MET A 1 -8.67 16.29 -27.46
C MET A 1 -8.58 16.59 -25.96
N ARG A 2 -9.70 16.77 -25.25
CA ARG A 2 -9.74 17.12 -23.82
C ARG A 2 -9.10 16.10 -22.85
N SER A 3 -9.07 14.80 -23.20
CA SER A 3 -8.40 13.78 -22.37
C SER A 3 -6.89 13.73 -22.55
N VAL A 4 -6.39 14.09 -23.74
CA VAL A 4 -4.94 14.12 -24.02
C VAL A 4 -4.31 15.29 -23.26
N GLU A 5 -4.95 16.46 -23.31
CA GLU A 5 -4.54 17.66 -22.57
C GLU A 5 -4.45 17.46 -21.04
N LYS A 6 -5.35 16.64 -20.46
CA LYS A 6 -5.31 16.28 -19.04
C LYS A 6 -4.15 15.34 -18.69
N VAL A 7 -3.83 14.38 -19.56
CA VAL A 7 -2.70 13.46 -19.38
C VAL A 7 -1.39 14.23 -19.45
N ASP A 8 -1.25 15.10 -20.44
CA ASP A 8 -0.06 15.95 -20.60
C ASP A 8 0.13 16.89 -19.39
N SER A 9 -0.96 17.41 -18.82
CA SER A 9 -0.92 18.20 -17.58
C SER A 9 -0.50 17.37 -16.36
N LEU A 10 -0.84 16.08 -16.30
CA LEU A 10 -0.43 15.20 -15.21
C LEU A 10 1.04 14.78 -15.37
N ASP A 11 1.49 14.49 -16.59
CA ASP A 11 2.92 14.23 -16.87
C ASP A 11 3.79 15.42 -16.44
N ALA A 12 3.36 16.65 -16.76
CA ALA A 12 4.05 17.85 -16.32
C ALA A 12 4.06 18.01 -14.79
N LEU A 13 2.98 17.63 -14.11
CA LEU A 13 2.89 17.67 -12.65
C LEU A 13 3.81 16.64 -12.00
N LEU A 14 3.82 15.40 -12.49
CA LEU A 14 4.69 14.32 -12.02
C LEU A 14 6.16 14.71 -12.18
N ALA A 15 6.54 15.22 -13.36
CA ALA A 15 7.89 15.72 -13.62
C ALA A 15 8.28 16.89 -12.70
N LYS A 16 7.35 17.84 -12.46
CA LYS A 16 7.57 18.97 -11.54
C LYS A 16 7.86 18.51 -10.11
N HIS A 17 7.26 17.40 -9.69
CA HIS A 17 7.44 16.84 -8.35
C HIS A 17 8.50 15.73 -8.30
N HIS A 18 9.32 15.58 -9.36
CA HIS A 18 10.36 14.55 -9.47
C HIS A 18 9.85 13.12 -9.28
N VAL A 19 8.58 12.88 -9.60
CA VAL A 19 8.02 11.54 -9.65
C VAL A 19 8.35 10.97 -11.02
N ASP A 20 9.19 9.94 -11.05
CA ASP A 20 9.67 9.29 -12.27
C ASP A 20 8.59 8.38 -12.90
N LEU A 21 7.34 8.85 -12.98
CA LEU A 21 6.22 8.07 -13.53
C LEU A 21 5.51 8.87 -14.60
N THR A 22 5.02 8.16 -15.62
CA THR A 22 4.11 8.75 -16.59
C THR A 22 2.69 8.79 -16.02
N ALA A 23 1.91 9.74 -16.51
CA ALA A 23 0.49 9.85 -16.23
C ALA A 23 -0.27 8.57 -16.60
N ARG A 24 0.14 7.86 -17.66
CA ARG A 24 -0.50 6.60 -18.06
C ARG A 24 -0.24 5.47 -17.07
N GLU A 25 0.97 5.37 -16.53
CA GLU A 25 1.30 4.40 -15.48
C GLU A 25 0.48 4.68 -14.23
N MET A 26 0.52 5.92 -13.75
CA MET A 26 -0.24 6.35 -12.56
C MET A 26 -1.74 6.07 -12.70
N LEU A 27 -2.34 6.44 -13.83
CA LEU A 27 -3.78 6.24 -14.05
C LEU A 27 -4.16 4.76 -14.13
N ARG A 28 -3.30 3.91 -14.70
CA ARG A 28 -3.58 2.46 -14.79
C ARG A 28 -3.57 1.82 -13.41
N GLU A 29 -2.58 2.16 -12.58
CA GLU A 29 -2.51 1.61 -11.22
C GLU A 29 -3.65 2.13 -10.34
N LEU A 30 -4.04 3.40 -10.51
CA LEU A 30 -5.22 3.94 -9.84
C LEU A 30 -6.51 3.24 -10.29
N ASP A 31 -6.68 2.97 -11.58
CA ASP A 31 -7.84 2.25 -12.10
C ASP A 31 -7.91 0.82 -11.55
N ALA A 32 -6.78 0.10 -11.52
CA ALA A 32 -6.69 -1.24 -10.94
C ALA A 32 -7.01 -1.22 -9.43
N ALA A 33 -6.43 -0.29 -8.68
CA ALA A 33 -6.67 -0.15 -7.24
C ALA A 33 -8.13 0.24 -6.93
N LEU A 34 -8.72 1.14 -7.71
CA LEU A 34 -10.11 1.56 -7.55
C LEU A 34 -11.11 0.46 -7.95
N THR A 35 -10.76 -0.38 -8.93
CA THR A 35 -11.56 -1.55 -9.32
C THR A 35 -11.57 -2.63 -8.25
N ALA A 36 -10.48 -2.75 -7.47
CA ALA A 36 -10.38 -3.69 -6.36
C ALA A 36 -11.12 -3.24 -5.09
N VAL A 37 -11.67 -2.01 -5.06
CA VAL A 37 -12.48 -1.57 -3.91
C VAL A 37 -13.77 -2.39 -3.87
N PRO A 38 -14.08 -3.05 -2.74
CA PRO A 38 -15.30 -3.82 -2.59
C PRO A 38 -16.54 -3.01 -2.95
N ALA A 39 -17.51 -3.66 -3.58
CA ALA A 39 -18.73 -2.99 -4.01
C ALA A 39 -19.64 -2.69 -2.82
N ALA A 40 -20.69 -1.88 -3.03
CA ALA A 40 -21.70 -1.63 -2.00
C ALA A 40 -22.36 -2.91 -1.47
N SER A 41 -22.41 -3.96 -2.30
CA SER A 41 -22.92 -5.26 -1.94
C SER A 41 -22.05 -6.00 -0.91
N ASP A 42 -20.79 -5.60 -0.74
CA ASP A 42 -19.84 -6.15 0.24
C ASP A 42 -19.86 -5.37 1.56
N THR A 43 -20.72 -4.35 1.65
CA THR A 43 -21.01 -3.62 2.90
C THR A 43 -22.23 -4.21 3.60
N LEU A 44 -22.51 -3.79 4.84
CA LEU A 44 -23.66 -4.27 5.61
C LEU A 44 -24.95 -4.17 4.78
N SER A 45 -25.56 -5.31 4.53
CA SER A 45 -26.86 -5.43 3.87
C SER A 45 -27.97 -4.85 4.75
N ALA A 46 -29.12 -4.53 4.15
CA ALA A 46 -30.28 -4.08 4.90
C ALA A 46 -30.71 -5.07 6.00
N GLY A 47 -30.54 -6.38 5.77
CA GLY A 47 -30.82 -7.42 6.75
C GLY A 47 -29.84 -7.44 7.92
N GLU A 48 -28.55 -7.22 7.66
CA GLU A 48 -27.52 -7.13 8.71
C GLU A 48 -27.68 -5.86 9.54
N ILE A 49 -28.02 -4.73 8.90
CA ILE A 49 -28.34 -3.47 9.59
C ILE A 49 -29.53 -3.69 10.54
N GLU A 50 -30.59 -4.37 10.08
CA GLU A 50 -31.77 -4.64 10.91
C GLU A 50 -31.46 -5.64 12.04
N PHE A 51 -30.63 -6.65 11.75
CA PHE A 51 -30.16 -7.59 12.75
C PHE A 51 -29.36 -6.87 13.85
N LEU A 52 -28.41 -6.00 13.49
CA LEU A 52 -27.61 -5.22 14.42
C LEU A 52 -28.48 -4.24 15.22
N ARG A 53 -29.42 -3.56 14.57
CA ARG A 53 -30.37 -2.66 15.24
C ARG A 53 -31.17 -3.38 16.33
N THR A 54 -31.52 -4.64 16.10
CA THR A 54 -32.32 -5.45 17.03
C THR A 54 -31.46 -6.06 18.16
N HIS A 55 -30.20 -6.42 17.90
CA HIS A 55 -29.43 -7.29 18.81
C HIS A 55 -28.15 -6.67 19.40
N ALA A 56 -27.64 -5.54 18.87
CA ALA A 56 -26.30 -5.05 19.22
C ALA A 56 -26.25 -4.13 20.46
N GLY A 57 -27.40 -3.83 21.09
CA GLY A 57 -27.49 -3.05 22.34
C GLY A 57 -27.82 -1.57 22.15
N GLU A 58 -27.86 -0.81 23.26
CA GLU A 58 -28.19 0.62 23.25
C GLU A 58 -27.14 1.45 22.49
N GLY A 59 -27.60 2.47 21.75
CA GLY A 59 -26.74 3.40 21.00
C GLY A 59 -26.40 2.96 19.56
N VAL A 60 -26.57 1.68 19.22
CA VAL A 60 -26.26 1.18 17.86
C VAL A 60 -27.19 1.74 16.80
N GLY A 61 -28.47 1.98 17.14
CA GLY A 61 -29.43 2.62 16.24
C GLY A 61 -28.94 4.00 15.74
N GLU A 62 -28.42 4.84 16.64
CA GLU A 62 -27.92 6.17 16.29
C GLU A 62 -26.67 6.11 15.39
N VAL A 63 -25.79 5.12 15.59
CA VAL A 63 -24.62 4.89 14.75
C VAL A 63 -25.04 4.42 13.35
N LEU A 64 -25.99 3.49 13.27
CA LEU A 64 -26.51 2.96 12.00
C LEU A 64 -27.28 4.02 11.19
N ASP A 65 -27.97 4.94 11.86
CA ASP A 65 -28.71 6.02 11.20
C ASP A 65 -27.77 7.08 10.57
N GLN A 66 -26.55 7.21 11.09
CA GLN A 66 -25.49 8.05 10.52
C GLN A 66 -24.63 7.30 9.50
N TRP A 67 -24.67 5.96 9.51
CA TRP A 67 -23.87 5.13 8.62
C TRP A 67 -24.43 5.13 7.20
N SER A 68 -23.53 5.23 6.21
CA SER A 68 -23.88 5.19 4.80
C SER A 68 -22.88 4.34 4.04
N SER A 69 -23.35 3.22 3.47
CA SER A 69 -22.52 2.36 2.60
C SER A 69 -21.85 3.16 1.48
N VAL A 70 -22.57 4.10 0.87
CA VAL A 70 -22.03 4.96 -0.19
C VAL A 70 -20.92 5.90 0.33
N ALA A 71 -21.07 6.43 1.54
CA ALA A 71 -20.04 7.27 2.15
C ALA A 71 -18.79 6.45 2.52
N GLU A 72 -18.97 5.25 3.08
CA GLU A 72 -17.90 4.32 3.42
C GLU A 72 -17.10 3.88 2.18
N ILE A 73 -17.78 3.46 1.11
CA ILE A 73 -17.13 3.08 -0.15
C ILE A 73 -16.33 4.26 -0.72
N ARG A 74 -16.90 5.47 -0.67
CA ARG A 74 -16.20 6.68 -1.15
C ARG A 74 -14.97 6.97 -0.31
N ALA A 75 -15.09 6.92 1.02
CA ALA A 75 -13.96 7.13 1.93
C ALA A 75 -12.86 6.09 1.68
N ARG A 76 -13.24 4.82 1.53
CA ARG A 76 -12.32 3.72 1.21
C ARG A 76 -11.63 3.92 -0.14
N ALA A 77 -12.37 4.30 -1.18
CA ALA A 77 -11.82 4.55 -2.51
C ALA A 77 -10.82 5.72 -2.52
N VAL A 78 -11.13 6.80 -1.79
CA VAL A 78 -10.21 7.94 -1.64
C VAL A 78 -8.93 7.52 -0.92
N GLU A 79 -9.05 6.74 0.15
CA GLU A 79 -7.89 6.28 0.91
C GLU A 79 -7.02 5.32 0.08
N ILE A 80 -7.63 4.37 -0.63
CA ILE A 80 -6.90 3.47 -1.54
C ILE A 80 -6.20 4.27 -2.64
N ALA A 81 -6.86 5.24 -3.27
CA ALA A 81 -6.23 6.09 -4.27
C ALA A 81 -5.03 6.85 -3.70
N ARG A 82 -5.16 7.42 -2.50
CA ARG A 82 -4.08 8.12 -1.80
C ARG A 82 -2.89 7.19 -1.51
N GLN A 83 -3.16 5.98 -1.04
CA GLN A 83 -2.16 4.95 -0.76
C GLN A 83 -1.44 4.51 -2.04
N THR A 84 -2.17 4.30 -3.14
CA THR A 84 -1.59 3.98 -4.45
C THR A 84 -0.66 5.08 -4.93
N VAL A 85 -1.10 6.33 -4.93
CA VAL A 85 -0.26 7.47 -5.35
C VAL A 85 0.99 7.54 -4.49
N THR A 86 0.85 7.41 -3.17
CA THR A 86 1.98 7.49 -2.23
C THR A 86 2.97 6.35 -2.48
N ALA A 87 2.49 5.10 -2.58
CA ALA A 87 3.34 3.93 -2.77
C ALA A 87 4.13 3.98 -4.09
N LEU A 88 3.51 4.50 -5.16
CA LEU A 88 4.15 4.66 -6.45
C LEU A 88 5.14 5.83 -6.47
N ALA A 89 4.75 6.98 -5.91
CA ALA A 89 5.59 8.18 -5.87
C ALA A 89 6.81 8.00 -4.95
N ASP A 90 6.66 7.27 -3.84
CA ASP A 90 7.75 6.91 -2.93
C ASP A 90 8.45 5.59 -3.34
N SER A 91 8.38 5.19 -4.60
CA SER A 91 9.15 4.03 -5.07
C SER A 91 10.42 4.47 -5.79
N LEU A 92 11.50 3.73 -5.54
CA LEU A 92 12.84 4.00 -6.08
C LEU A 92 13.15 3.04 -7.22
N ASP A 93 13.88 3.51 -8.23
CA ASP A 93 14.58 2.61 -9.15
C ASP A 93 15.84 1.99 -8.50
N VAL A 94 16.49 1.07 -9.22
CA VAL A 94 17.73 0.41 -8.75
C VAL A 94 18.87 1.41 -8.54
N LYS A 95 18.95 2.46 -9.35
CA LYS A 95 20.01 3.49 -9.26
C LYS A 95 19.80 4.35 -8.03
N GLU A 96 18.57 4.76 -7.74
CA GLU A 96 18.19 5.57 -6.59
C GLU A 96 18.38 4.80 -5.28
N ALA A 97 17.96 3.53 -5.24
CA ALA A 97 18.20 2.67 -4.08
C ALA A 97 19.70 2.43 -3.83
N ALA A 98 20.50 2.29 -4.89
CA ALA A 98 21.95 2.16 -4.79
C ALA A 98 22.59 3.45 -4.25
N ALA A 99 22.13 4.61 -4.71
CA ALA A 99 22.59 5.91 -4.22
C ALA A 99 22.22 6.12 -2.75
N LEU A 100 20.99 5.77 -2.35
CA LEU A 100 20.51 5.86 -0.98
C LEU A 100 21.36 5.02 -0.02
N LEU A 101 21.64 3.77 -0.40
CA LEU A 101 22.41 2.83 0.43
C LEU A 101 23.94 3.04 0.32
N GLY A 102 24.42 3.94 -0.54
CA GLY A 102 25.85 4.13 -0.79
C GLY A 102 26.56 2.88 -1.36
N ILE A 103 25.85 2.03 -2.12
CA ILE A 103 26.37 0.77 -2.68
C ILE A 103 26.26 0.73 -4.21
N ASP A 104 26.89 -0.28 -4.83
CA ASP A 104 26.79 -0.47 -6.28
C ASP A 104 25.42 -1.03 -6.71
N ARG A 105 24.96 -0.66 -7.92
CA ARG A 105 23.69 -1.13 -8.50
C ARG A 105 23.60 -2.65 -8.59
N SER A 106 24.72 -3.33 -8.88
CA SER A 106 24.76 -4.79 -8.93
C SER A 106 24.48 -5.44 -7.56
N VAL A 107 24.83 -4.76 -6.46
CA VAL A 107 24.53 -5.24 -5.10
C VAL A 107 23.04 -5.14 -4.82
N VAL A 108 22.39 -4.03 -5.20
CA VAL A 108 20.92 -3.88 -5.12
C VAL A 108 20.23 -4.97 -5.95
N SER A 109 20.65 -5.15 -7.20
CA SER A 109 20.10 -6.21 -8.07
C SER A 109 20.24 -7.61 -7.47
N ARG A 110 21.40 -7.92 -6.86
CA ARG A 110 21.60 -9.19 -6.13
C ARG A 110 20.67 -9.32 -4.94
N ARG A 111 20.45 -8.25 -4.16
CA ARG A 111 19.52 -8.26 -3.01
C ARG A 111 18.07 -8.52 -3.44
N LEU A 112 17.66 -7.96 -4.57
CA LEU A 112 16.35 -8.22 -5.18
C LEU A 112 16.20 -9.68 -5.62
N THR A 113 17.21 -10.24 -6.30
CA THR A 113 17.22 -11.66 -6.70
C THR A 113 17.22 -12.59 -5.48
N ALA A 114 17.95 -12.23 -4.42
CA ALA A 114 18.03 -12.98 -3.18
C ALA A 114 16.81 -12.82 -2.26
N ARG A 115 15.78 -12.05 -2.67
CA ARG A 115 14.59 -11.72 -1.84
C ARG A 115 14.95 -11.12 -0.47
N THR A 116 16.01 -10.32 -0.43
CA THR A 116 16.40 -9.51 0.75
C THR A 116 15.99 -8.04 0.60
N LEU A 117 15.62 -7.66 -0.63
CA LEU A 117 14.85 -6.48 -0.96
C LEU A 117 13.67 -6.93 -1.82
N TRP A 118 12.58 -6.19 -1.71
CA TRP A 118 11.37 -6.39 -2.48
C TRP A 118 11.21 -5.31 -3.53
N ALA A 119 10.64 -5.69 -4.67
CA ALA A 119 10.29 -4.78 -5.72
C ALA A 119 9.11 -5.31 -6.51
N PHE A 120 8.37 -4.40 -7.11
CA PHE A 120 7.29 -4.71 -8.03
C PHE A 120 7.63 -4.27 -9.45
N ASP A 121 7.00 -4.90 -10.43
CA ASP A 121 7.10 -4.46 -11.82
C ASP A 121 6.06 -3.37 -12.07
N LEU A 122 6.51 -2.27 -12.64
CA LEU A 122 5.66 -1.21 -13.15
C LEU A 122 6.05 -0.99 -14.61
N HIS A 123 5.31 -1.65 -15.50
CA HIS A 123 5.44 -1.54 -16.95
C HIS A 123 6.84 -1.87 -17.47
N GLY A 124 7.46 -2.91 -16.92
CA GLY A 124 8.81 -3.34 -17.27
C GLY A 124 9.93 -2.63 -16.51
N HIS A 125 9.57 -1.67 -15.64
CA HIS A 125 10.50 -1.01 -14.73
C HIS A 125 10.33 -1.55 -13.31
N ARG A 126 11.43 -2.01 -12.72
CA ARG A 126 11.42 -2.52 -11.35
C ARG A 126 11.44 -1.36 -10.35
N ARG A 127 10.42 -1.30 -9.51
CA ARG A 127 10.24 -0.28 -8.47
C ARG A 127 10.39 -0.87 -7.09
N ILE A 128 11.21 -0.21 -6.27
CA ILE A 128 11.59 -0.62 -4.92
C ILE A 128 10.90 0.34 -3.95
N PRO A 129 9.87 -0.07 -3.20
CA PRO A 129 9.21 0.83 -2.27
C PRO A 129 10.17 1.41 -1.22
N ARG A 130 10.08 2.71 -0.95
CA ARG A 130 10.96 3.42 -0.02
C ARG A 130 10.77 3.05 1.43
N TRP A 131 9.60 2.50 1.80
CA TRP A 131 9.33 2.03 3.15
C TRP A 131 10.31 0.94 3.62
N GLN A 132 11.03 0.27 2.71
CA GLN A 132 12.06 -0.72 3.05
C GLN A 132 13.32 -0.16 3.69
N PHE A 133 13.47 1.17 3.69
CA PHE A 133 14.67 1.86 4.13
C PHE A 133 14.39 2.74 5.34
N VAL A 134 15.36 2.81 6.24
CA VAL A 134 15.39 3.72 7.39
C VAL A 134 16.70 4.49 7.37
N GLY A 135 16.61 5.79 7.09
CA GLY A 135 17.80 6.58 6.75
C GLY A 135 18.50 6.02 5.51
N ASP A 136 19.79 5.69 5.65
CA ASP A 136 20.65 5.17 4.58
C ASP A 136 20.84 3.64 4.67
N ASP A 137 20.00 2.97 5.46
CA ASP A 137 20.05 1.52 5.67
C ASP A 137 18.71 0.84 5.39
N VAL A 138 18.72 -0.49 5.30
CA VAL A 138 17.50 -1.29 5.19
C VAL A 138 16.86 -1.50 6.56
N LEU A 139 15.53 -1.67 6.59
CA LEU A 139 14.84 -1.99 7.83
C LEU A 139 15.42 -3.27 8.49
N PRO A 140 15.63 -3.26 9.82
CA PRO A 140 15.98 -4.47 10.56
C PRO A 140 14.95 -5.58 10.33
N GLY A 141 15.42 -6.81 10.11
CA GLY A 141 14.53 -7.97 9.88
C GLY A 141 13.80 -7.99 8.53
N LEU A 142 14.08 -7.02 7.64
CA LEU A 142 13.38 -6.87 6.35
C LEU A 142 13.42 -8.14 5.50
N SER A 143 14.54 -8.85 5.45
CA SER A 143 14.66 -10.06 4.63
C SER A 143 13.63 -11.14 5.01
N THR A 144 13.29 -11.25 6.29
CA THR A 144 12.29 -12.19 6.77
C THR A 144 10.89 -11.78 6.31
N VAL A 145 10.58 -10.49 6.40
CA VAL A 145 9.31 -9.92 5.93
C VAL A 145 9.17 -10.07 4.42
N VAL A 146 10.21 -9.71 3.65
CA VAL A 146 10.22 -9.81 2.18
C VAL A 146 10.06 -11.25 1.70
N ALA A 147 10.67 -12.21 2.41
CA ALA A 147 10.50 -13.62 2.09
C ALA A 147 9.03 -14.05 2.20
N ALA A 148 8.31 -13.52 3.18
CA ALA A 148 6.91 -13.80 3.46
C ALA A 148 5.90 -13.07 2.55
N ILE A 149 6.32 -12.01 1.84
CA ILE A 149 5.43 -11.31 0.89
C ILE A 149 4.99 -12.27 -0.21
N PRO A 150 3.68 -12.53 -0.35
CA PRO A 150 3.18 -13.40 -1.39
C PRO A 150 3.51 -12.89 -2.79
N SER A 151 3.71 -13.81 -3.74
CA SER A 151 4.02 -13.41 -5.13
C SER A 151 2.86 -12.71 -5.84
N THR A 152 1.64 -12.88 -5.33
CA THR A 152 0.39 -12.28 -5.80
C THR A 152 0.04 -10.98 -5.10
N ALA A 153 0.79 -10.62 -4.05
CA ALA A 153 0.47 -9.46 -3.23
C ALA A 153 0.55 -8.16 -4.04
N SER A 154 -0.53 -7.36 -3.97
CA SER A 154 -0.54 -6.03 -4.56
C SER A 154 0.46 -5.11 -3.84
N PRO A 155 1.30 -4.34 -4.57
CA PRO A 155 2.22 -3.39 -3.96
C PRO A 155 1.54 -2.34 -3.10
N VAL A 156 0.33 -1.95 -3.49
CA VAL A 156 -0.50 -1.00 -2.73
C VAL A 156 -0.94 -1.63 -1.40
N SER A 157 -1.40 -2.88 -1.41
CA SER A 157 -1.82 -3.58 -0.20
C SER A 157 -0.67 -3.77 0.79
N VAL A 158 0.52 -4.15 0.29
CA VAL A 158 1.72 -4.25 1.12
C VAL A 158 2.08 -2.88 1.70
N ALA A 159 2.12 -1.83 0.87
CA ALA A 159 2.42 -0.48 1.35
C ALA A 159 1.40 0.01 2.38
N ALA A 160 0.11 -0.20 2.14
CA ALA A 160 -0.96 0.15 3.08
C ALA A 160 -0.78 -0.55 4.43
N LEU A 161 -0.52 -1.86 4.41
CA LEU A 161 -0.24 -2.64 5.61
C LEU A 161 0.94 -2.05 6.39
N MET A 162 2.06 -1.78 5.70
CA MET A 162 3.27 -1.24 6.31
C MET A 162 3.05 0.12 6.99
N HIS A 163 2.13 0.96 6.49
CA HIS A 163 1.84 2.29 7.04
C HIS A 163 0.64 2.33 8.00
N THR A 164 -0.09 1.22 8.17
CA THR A 164 -1.30 1.19 9.01
C THR A 164 -0.96 0.65 10.38
N SER A 165 -1.34 1.38 11.43
CA SER A 165 -1.21 0.92 12.81
C SER A 165 -1.95 -0.39 13.03
N GLN A 166 -1.30 -1.33 13.71
CA GLN A 166 -1.83 -2.66 13.98
C GLN A 166 -2.00 -2.86 15.49
N PRO A 167 -3.18 -3.29 15.97
CA PRO A 167 -3.39 -3.61 17.38
C PRO A 167 -2.37 -4.65 17.89
N ASP A 168 -2.07 -5.65 17.07
CA ASP A 168 -1.15 -6.75 17.39
C ASP A 168 0.32 -6.30 17.55
N LEU A 169 0.65 -5.08 17.11
CA LEU A 169 1.97 -4.46 17.27
C LEU A 169 2.00 -3.41 18.40
N GLY A 170 0.94 -3.33 19.20
CA GLY A 170 0.74 -2.31 20.23
C GLY A 170 0.46 -0.93 19.62
N ASP A 171 -0.48 -0.89 18.66
CA ASP A 171 -0.91 0.29 17.89
C ASP A 171 0.19 0.97 17.06
N ARG A 172 1.32 0.29 16.87
CA ARG A 172 2.39 0.70 15.97
C ARG A 172 2.14 0.21 14.56
N THR A 173 2.69 0.92 13.60
CA THR A 173 2.82 0.44 12.23
C THR A 173 3.89 -0.65 12.14
N PRO A 174 3.82 -1.56 11.15
CA PRO A 174 4.92 -2.49 10.88
C PRO A 174 6.27 -1.78 10.67
N LEU A 175 6.28 -0.59 10.07
CA LEU A 175 7.50 0.19 9.89
C LEU A 175 8.11 0.63 11.22
N GLU A 176 7.31 1.19 12.13
CA GLU A 176 7.77 1.61 13.45
C GLU A 176 8.27 0.41 14.27
N HIS A 177 7.59 -0.73 14.16
CA HIS A 177 7.99 -1.96 14.85
C HIS A 177 9.35 -2.47 14.35
N LEU A 178 9.55 -2.55 13.03
CA LEU A 178 10.82 -3.00 12.45
C LEU A 178 11.95 -1.97 12.65
N ALA A 179 11.66 -0.67 12.55
CA ALA A 179 12.64 0.39 12.79
C ALA A 179 13.16 0.39 14.23
N ALA A 180 12.32 -0.02 15.19
CA ALA A 180 12.72 -0.25 16.58
C ALA A 180 13.55 -1.54 16.78
N ALA A 181 13.88 -2.26 15.71
CA ALA A 181 14.55 -3.56 15.73
C ALA A 181 13.84 -4.62 16.59
N ALA A 182 12.51 -4.53 16.71
CA ALA A 182 11.71 -5.55 17.38
C ALA A 182 11.57 -6.81 16.52
N ASP A 183 11.06 -7.89 17.11
CA ASP A 183 10.88 -9.19 16.45
C ASP A 183 10.03 -9.06 15.16
N PRO A 184 10.53 -9.44 13.98
CA PRO A 184 9.77 -9.35 12.74
C PRO A 184 8.61 -10.35 12.62
N ALA A 185 8.53 -11.39 13.46
CA ALA A 185 7.55 -12.47 13.32
C ALA A 185 6.07 -12.00 13.28
N PRO A 186 5.61 -11.04 14.10
CA PRO A 186 4.25 -10.51 14.00
C PRO A 186 3.97 -9.80 12.67
N VAL A 187 4.97 -9.09 12.12
CA VAL A 187 4.85 -8.42 10.82
C VAL A 187 4.79 -9.46 9.68
N VAL A 188 5.56 -10.54 9.80
CA VAL A 188 5.50 -11.67 8.86
C VAL A 188 4.10 -12.26 8.81
N ALA A 189 3.49 -12.56 9.96
CA ALA A 189 2.14 -13.12 10.02
C ALA A 189 1.09 -12.20 9.36
N LEU A 190 1.20 -10.89 9.58
CA LEU A 190 0.33 -9.90 8.93
C LEU A 190 0.51 -9.89 7.40
N VAL A 191 1.75 -9.95 6.92
CA VAL A 191 2.06 -9.97 5.48
C VAL A 191 1.58 -11.26 4.82
N GLU A 192 1.73 -12.42 5.47
CA GLU A 192 1.23 -13.70 4.96
C GLU A 192 -0.30 -13.71 4.84
N SER A 193 -1.00 -12.97 5.71
CA SER A 193 -2.45 -12.87 5.66
C SER A 193 -2.99 -12.14 4.43
N LEU A 194 -2.15 -11.40 3.68
CA LEU A 194 -2.57 -10.60 2.52
C LEU A 194 -3.20 -11.41 1.38
N ASP A 195 -2.88 -12.69 1.24
CA ASP A 195 -3.48 -13.58 0.24
C ASP A 195 -4.81 -14.21 0.69
N THR A 196 -5.24 -13.96 1.93
CA THR A 196 -6.36 -14.67 2.57
C THR A 196 -7.67 -13.87 2.57
N TRP A 197 -7.73 -12.72 1.90
CA TRP A 197 -8.88 -11.81 1.88
C TRP A 197 -9.41 -11.58 0.47
#